data_AF-A0A485CRB7-F1
#
_entry.id   AF-A0A485CRB7-F1
#
_cell.length_a   1.000
_cell.length_b   1.000
_cell.length_c   1.000
_cell.angle_alpha   90.00
_cell.angle_beta   90.00
_cell.angle_gamma   90.00
#
_symmetry.space_group_name_H-M   'P 1'
#
loop_
_entity.id
_entity.type
_entity.pdbx_description
1 polymer ?
#
loop_
_entity_poly.entity_id
_entity_poly.type
_entity_poly.pdbx_seq_one_letter_code
_entity_poly.pdbx_strand_id
1 'polypeptide(L)' 'MLGQALLAKRMGKTEIIAETGAGQHGVASALASALLGLKCRIYMGAKDVERQSPNVFRMRLMGAEVIPGAQRFRHAERCL' A
#
# COMPACT_ATOMS: atom_id res chain seq x y z
N MET A 1 10.44 3.46 2.19
CA MET A 1 9.51 2.31 1.98
C MET A 1 10.26 1.00 1.80
N LEU A 2 11.24 0.88 0.90
CA LEU A 2 11.97 -0.39 0.66
C LEU A 2 12.55 -1.03 1.94
N GLY A 3 13.20 -0.24 2.82
CA GLY A 3 13.73 -0.76 4.09
C GLY A 3 12.65 -1.35 5.01
N GLN A 4 11.46 -0.74 5.09
CA GLN A 4 10.34 -1.27 5.87
C GLN A 4 9.77 -2.54 5.25
N ALA A 5 9.71 -2.63 3.92
CA ALA A 5 9.27 -3.84 3.24
C ALA A 5 10.27 -5.01 3.41
N LEU A 6 11.58 -4.73 3.40
CA LEU A 6 12.62 -5.71 3.73
C LEU A 6 12.51 -6.20 5.18
N LEU A 7 12.26 -5.28 6.12
CA LEU A 7 12.04 -5.64 7.53
C LEU A 7 10.80 -6.52 7.69
N ALA A 8 9.67 -6.14 7.07
CA ALA A 8 8.44 -6.92 7.10
C ALA A 8 8.65 -8.34 6.54
N LYS A 9 9.35 -8.47 5.41
CA LYS A 9 9.72 -9.76 4.83
C LYS A 9 10.61 -10.58 5.78
N ARG A 10 11.61 -9.94 6.42
CA ARG A 10 12.46 -10.59 7.42
C ARG A 10 11.68 -11.05 8.66
N MET A 11 10.61 -10.34 9.01
CA MET A 11 9.67 -10.71 10.07
C MET A 11 8.62 -11.75 9.62
N GLY A 12 8.74 -12.32 8.41
CA GLY A 12 7.83 -13.33 7.89
C GLY A 12 6.45 -12.80 7.46
N LYS A 13 6.29 -11.48 7.33
CA LYS A 13 5.03 -10.90 6.87
C LYS A 13 4.86 -11.09 5.37
N THR A 14 3.61 -11.31 4.97
CA THR A 14 3.22 -11.57 3.58
C THR A 14 2.42 -10.41 2.96
N GLU A 15 2.07 -9.40 3.76
CA GLU A 15 1.27 -8.25 3.35
C GLU A 15 1.84 -6.95 3.95
N ILE A 16 1.83 -5.89 3.14
CA ILE A 16 2.10 -4.51 3.52
C ILE A 16 0.80 -3.73 3.45
N ILE A 17 0.49 -3.01 4.51
CA ILE A 17 -0.63 -2.09 4.58
C ILE A 17 -0.06 -0.67 4.64
N ALA A 18 -0.55 0.22 3.79
CA ALA A 18 -0.13 1.62 3.75
C ALA A 18 -1.31 2.57 3.63
N GLU A 19 -1.10 3.81 4.03
CA GLU A 19 -2.03 4.92 3.84
C GLU A 19 -1.39 5.98 2.94
N THR A 20 -2.20 6.71 2.16
CA THR A 20 -1.68 7.80 1.35
C THR A 20 -2.76 8.81 0.98
N GLY A 21 -2.37 10.09 0.86
CA GLY A 21 -3.19 11.17 0.28
C GLY A 21 -2.73 11.47 -1.15
N ALA A 22 -1.63 12.23 -1.31
CA ALA A 22 -1.08 12.58 -2.63
C ALA A 22 -0.65 11.37 -3.49
N GLY A 23 -0.41 10.20 -2.87
CA GLY A 23 -0.13 8.95 -3.55
C GLY A 23 1.35 8.57 -3.65
N GLN A 24 2.32 9.45 -3.37
CA GLN A 24 3.75 9.13 -3.50
C GLN A 24 4.19 7.97 -2.59
N HIS A 25 3.74 8.02 -1.32
CA HIS A 25 3.98 6.94 -0.37
C HIS A 25 3.34 5.62 -0.86
N GLY A 26 2.10 5.68 -1.36
CA GLY A 26 1.41 4.50 -1.90
C GLY A 26 2.14 3.88 -3.10
N VAL A 27 2.61 4.70 -4.04
CA VAL A 27 3.41 4.23 -5.19
C VAL A 27 4.68 3.55 -4.72
N ALA A 28 5.40 4.15 -3.77
CA ALA A 28 6.62 3.56 -3.23
C ALA A 28 6.36 2.25 -2.44
N SER A 29 5.24 2.14 -1.71
CA SER A 29 4.79 0.90 -1.06
C SER A 29 4.45 -0.20 -2.07
N ALA A 30 3.71 0.14 -3.12
CA ALA A 30 3.32 -0.79 -4.17
C ALA A 30 4.56 -1.33 -4.90
N LEU A 31 5.50 -0.45 -5.27
CA LEU A 31 6.75 -0.85 -5.93
C LEU A 31 7.59 -1.79 -5.06
N ALA A 32 7.80 -1.42 -3.80
CA ALA A 32 8.60 -2.24 -2.87
C ALA A 32 7.94 -3.60 -2.62
N SER A 33 6.61 -3.64 -2.52
CA SER A 33 5.87 -4.89 -2.30
C SER A 33 5.92 -5.79 -3.54
N ALA A 34 5.73 -5.22 -4.73
CA ALA A 34 5.85 -5.93 -6.00
C ALA A 34 7.24 -6.54 -6.18
N LEU A 35 8.30 -5.77 -5.91
CA LEU A 35 9.69 -6.24 -5.98
C LEU A 35 9.98 -7.41 -5.02
N LEU A 36 9.34 -7.41 -3.85
CA LEU A 36 9.63 -8.37 -2.79
C LEU A 36 8.65 -9.56 -2.72
N GLY A 37 7.62 -9.58 -3.57
CA GLY A 37 6.58 -10.60 -3.59
C GLY A 37 5.61 -10.50 -2.40
N LEU A 38 5.35 -9.29 -1.90
CA LEU A 38 4.42 -9.02 -0.81
C LEU A 38 3.08 -8.52 -1.36
N LYS A 39 1.96 -8.92 -0.73
CA LYS A 39 0.66 -8.29 -0.99
C LYS A 39 0.72 -6.83 -0.53
N CYS A 40 0.07 -5.92 -1.26
CA CYS A 40 0.04 -4.52 -0.88
C CYS A 40 -1.39 -3.99 -0.89
N ARG A 41 -1.83 -3.47 0.26
CA ARG A 41 -3.14 -2.83 0.43
C ARG A 41 -2.94 -1.37 0.82
N ILE A 42 -3.48 -0.46 0.01
CA ILE A 42 -3.28 0.98 0.17
C ILE A 42 -4.62 1.64 0.43
N TYR A 43 -4.76 2.26 1.60
CA TYR A 43 -5.92 3.08 1.94
C TYR A 43 -5.67 4.52 1.51
N MET A 44 -6.61 5.06 0.74
CA MET A 44 -6.49 6.40 0.19
C MET A 44 -7.82 7.14 0.32
N GLY A 45 -7.77 8.42 0.66
CA GLY A 45 -8.97 9.25 0.79
C GLY A 45 -9.77 9.23 -0.51
N ALA A 46 -11.09 9.07 -0.43
CA ALA A 46 -11.94 8.90 -1.63
C ALA A 46 -11.77 10.06 -2.64
N LYS A 47 -11.69 11.31 -2.14
CA LYS A 47 -11.43 12.49 -2.97
C LYS A 47 -10.03 12.47 -3.59
N ASP A 48 -9.04 11.92 -2.90
CA ASP A 48 -7.67 11.85 -3.38
C ASP A 48 -7.49 10.76 -4.44
N VAL A 49 -8.26 9.66 -4.36
CA VAL A 49 -8.30 8.63 -5.41
C VAL A 49 -8.67 9.24 -6.76
N GLU A 50 -9.66 10.13 -6.78
CA GLU A 50 -10.07 10.86 -7.99
C GLU A 50 -9.02 11.90 -8.41
N ARG A 51 -8.59 12.76 -7.47
CA ARG A 51 -7.65 13.86 -7.75
C ARG A 51 -6.26 13.39 -8.19
N GLN A 52 -5.83 12.22 -7.71
CA GLN A 52 -4.49 11.66 -7.95
C GLN A 52 -4.55 10.36 -8.76
N SER A 53 -5.49 10.28 -9.71
CA SER A 53 -5.70 9.10 -10.55
C SER A 53 -4.43 8.55 -11.22
N PRO A 54 -3.41 9.34 -11.63
CA PRO A 54 -2.18 8.77 -12.20
C PRO A 54 -1.39 7.93 -11.18
N ASN A 55 -1.39 8.32 -9.91
CA ASN A 55 -0.72 7.56 -8.86
C ASN A 55 -1.51 6.31 -8.48
N VAL A 56 -2.85 6.40 -8.44
CA VAL A 56 -3.72 5.23 -8.24
C VAL A 56 -3.52 4.20 -9.35
N PHE A 57 -3.42 4.65 -10.60
CA PHE A 57 -3.14 3.78 -11.75
C PHE A 57 -1.80 3.05 -11.59
N ARG A 58 -0.73 3.78 -11.24
CA ARG A 58 0.60 3.18 -10.98
C ARG A 58 0.55 2.13 -9.87
N MET A 59 -0.13 2.41 -8.75
CA MET A 59 -0.28 1.46 -7.66
C MET A 59 -0.96 0.16 -8.12
N ARG A 60 -2.08 0.27 -8.86
CA ARG A 60 -2.81 -0.88 -9.39
C ARG A 60 -2.01 -1.65 -10.44
N LEU A 61 -1.26 -0.96 -11.29
CA LEU A 61 -0.37 -1.57 -12.27
C LEU A 61 0.72 -2.44 -11.60
N MET A 62 1.18 -2.03 -10.42
CA MET A 62 2.10 -2.80 -9.58
C MET A 62 1.41 -3.88 -8.72
N GLY A 63 0.11 -4.14 -8.93
CA GLY A 63 -0.65 -5.18 -8.24
C GLY A 63 -1.13 -4.81 -6.84
N ALA A 64 -1.03 -3.54 -6.42
CA ALA A 64 -1.56 -3.11 -5.14
C ALA A 64 -3.09 -2.93 -5.17
N GLU A 65 -3.77 -3.36 -4.09
CA GLU A 65 -5.19 -3.09 -3.86
C GLU A 65 -5.34 -1.67 -3.29
N VAL A 66 -5.93 -0.75 -4.06
CA VAL A 66 -6.21 0.62 -3.59
C VAL A 66 -7.65 0.71 -3.11
N ILE A 67 -7.82 0.96 -1.81
CA ILE A 67 -9.11 1.02 -1.11
C ILE A 67 -9.46 2.48 -0.83
N PRO A 68 -10.52 3.01 -1.46
CA PRO A 68 -11.03 4.35 -1.14
C PRO A 68 -11.70 4.33 0.24
N GLY A 69 -11.34 5.24 1.15
CA GLY A 69 -12.05 5.38 2.42
C GLY A 69 -11.26 6.07 3.53
N ALA A 70 -11.94 6.38 4.63
CA ALA A 70 -11.31 6.89 5.84
C ALA A 70 -10.40 5.82 6.47
N GLN A 71 -9.19 6.21 6.91
CA GLN A 71 -8.22 5.38 7.61
C GLN A 71 -8.90 4.54 8.71
N ARG A 72 -9.21 3.28 8.42
CA ARG A 72 -9.65 2.33 9.45
C ARG A 72 -9.05 0.97 9.17
N PHE A 73 -7.91 0.73 9.81
CA PHE A 73 -7.22 -0.55 9.80
C PHE A 73 -8.00 -1.58 10.63
N ARG A 74 -9.03 -2.21 10.05
CA ARG A 74 -9.82 -3.27 10.73
C ARG A 74 -9.06 -4.60 10.90
N HIS A 75 -7.79 -4.67 10.51
CA HIS A 75 -7.03 -5.93 10.40
C HIS A 75 -5.62 -5.90 11.00
N ALA A 76 -5.30 -4.97 11.90
CA ALA A 76 -4.01 -4.96 12.61
C ALA A 76 -3.75 -6.29 13.38
N GLU A 77 -4.79 -7.05 13.71
CA GLU A 77 -4.71 -8.36 14.39
C GLU A 77 -4.20 -9.51 13.51
N ARG A 78 -4.09 -9.34 12.19
CA ARG A 78 -3.51 -10.35 11.27
C ARG A 78 -2.01 -10.18 11.03
N CYS A 79 -1.38 -9.21 11.70
CA CYS A 79 0.07 -8.98 11.65
C CYS A 79 0.84 -9.73 12.75
N LEU A 80 0.30 -10.80 13.34
CA LEU A 80 1.05 -11.76 14.16
C LEU A 80 1.27 -13.05 13.37
#